data_AF-A0A1M4XEZ4-F1
#
_entry.id   AF-A0A1M4XEZ4-F1
#
_cell.length_a   1.000
_cell.length_b   1.000
_cell.length_c   1.000
_cell.angle_alpha   90.00
_cell.angle_beta   90.00
_cell.angle_gamma   90.00
#
_symmetry.space_group_name_H-M   'P 1'
#
loop_
_entity.id
_entity.type
_entity.pdbx_description
1 polymer ?
#
loop_
_entity_poly.entity_id
_entity_poly.type
_entity_poly.pdbx_seq_one_letter_code
_entity_poly.pdbx_strand_id
1 'polypeptide(L)'
;MIAGLLLAIIYGMLAYLGAVSQTRFGVTENGAQTLTNIVFYLFGQKGSVLLGVIFSLACLTTSVGLLTSCSQYFAKLMPKVSYRTLITILSVSSMIFANVGLTQILKFSVPALTAIYPMAIVLMVITLLNNFFKGNSYVYLFTMICTSFVSILEALGQFGLKVNILNNLPFYSKGLGWIIPAVVGAIAGFVYGNLNNKGVKKKYMLKSE
;
A
#
# COMPACT_ATOMS: atom_id res chain seq x y z
N MET A 1 17.27 7.80 6.56
CA MET A 1 17.90 6.47 6.42
C MET A 1 17.93 5.69 7.74
N ILE A 2 18.40 6.28 8.85
CA ILE A 2 18.45 5.62 10.17
C ILE A 2 17.06 5.13 10.64
N ALA A 3 16.04 5.99 10.57
CA ALA A 3 14.66 5.62 10.95
C ALA A 3 14.07 4.48 10.10
N GLY A 4 14.39 4.44 8.80
CA GLY A 4 13.92 3.40 7.89
C GLY A 4 14.54 2.03 8.20
N LEU A 5 15.82 2.00 8.55
CA LEU A 5 16.51 0.78 8.95
C LEU A 5 15.96 0.23 10.28
N LEU A 6 15.74 1.10 11.27
CA LEU A 6 15.12 0.72 12.53
C LEU A 6 13.72 0.13 12.33
N LEU A 7 12.90 0.77 11.48
CA LEU A 7 11.55 0.30 11.14
C LEU A 7 11.58 -1.08 10.47
N ALA A 8 12.50 -1.29 9.53
CA ALA A 8 12.66 -2.58 8.85
C ALA A 8 12.99 -3.71 9.84
N ILE A 9 13.87 -3.44 10.80
CA ILE A 9 14.22 -4.41 11.86
C ILE A 9 12.99 -4.73 12.72
N ILE A 10 12.27 -3.71 13.18
CA ILE A 10 11.08 -3.89 14.03
C ILE A 10 9.98 -4.67 13.30
N TYR A 11 9.69 -4.33 12.04
CA TYR A 11 8.70 -5.05 11.23
C TYR A 11 9.14 -6.49 10.94
N GLY A 12 10.44 -6.74 10.75
CA GLY A 12 10.98 -8.09 10.64
C GLY A 12 10.76 -8.93 11.91
N MET A 13 11.01 -8.35 13.09
CA MET A 13 10.72 -9.01 14.37
C MET A 13 9.22 -9.30 14.53
N LEU A 14 8.35 -8.34 14.21
CA LEU A 14 6.90 -8.54 14.27
C LEU A 14 6.42 -9.63 13.32
N ALA A 15 6.97 -9.70 12.11
CA ALA A 15 6.65 -10.77 11.16
C ALA A 15 7.08 -12.14 11.68
N TYR A 16 8.27 -12.24 12.30
CA TYR A 16 8.74 -13.47 12.94
C TYR A 16 7.84 -13.89 14.10
N LEU A 17 7.48 -12.95 14.98
CA LEU A 17 6.55 -13.20 16.09
C LEU A 17 5.18 -13.66 15.59
N GLY A 18 4.67 -13.04 14.53
CA GLY A 18 3.45 -13.46 13.85
C GLY A 18 3.55 -14.90 13.35
N ALA A 19 4.63 -15.25 12.65
CA ALA A 19 4.83 -16.61 12.10
C ALA A 19 4.92 -17.67 13.21
N VAL A 20 5.68 -17.40 14.29
CA VAL A 20 5.84 -18.35 15.41
C VAL A 20 4.53 -18.51 16.18
N SER A 21 3.76 -17.45 16.35
CA SER A 21 2.50 -17.48 17.11
C SER A 21 1.46 -18.43 16.52
N GLN A 22 1.42 -18.60 15.20
CA GLN A 22 0.50 -19.50 14.50
C GLN A 22 0.68 -20.96 14.96
N THR A 23 1.92 -21.37 15.24
CA THR A 23 2.23 -22.75 15.66
C THR A 23 1.78 -23.07 17.09
N ARG A 24 1.53 -22.04 17.92
CA ARG A 24 1.21 -22.21 19.35
C ARG A 24 -0.23 -21.83 19.69
N PHE A 25 -0.73 -20.74 19.10
CA PHE A 25 -2.05 -20.19 19.40
C PHE A 25 -3.07 -20.42 18.27
N GLY A 26 -2.65 -21.06 17.18
CA GLY A 26 -3.48 -21.24 15.98
C GLY A 26 -3.68 -19.94 15.20
N VAL A 27 -4.55 -20.00 14.19
CA VAL A 27 -4.89 -18.83 13.36
C VAL A 27 -5.81 -17.91 14.17
N THR A 28 -5.27 -16.81 14.69
CA THR A 28 -6.04 -15.73 15.33
C THR A 28 -6.78 -14.90 14.29
N GLU A 29 -7.95 -14.33 14.62
CA GLU A 29 -8.77 -13.59 13.64
C GLU A 29 -8.07 -12.34 13.12
N ASN A 30 -7.29 -11.63 13.95
CA ASN A 30 -6.56 -10.42 13.55
C ASN A 30 -5.22 -10.23 14.27
N GLY A 31 -4.34 -9.42 13.68
CA GLY A 31 -2.99 -9.14 14.21
C GLY A 31 -2.96 -8.53 15.63
N ALA A 32 -3.98 -7.76 16.02
CA ALA A 32 -4.07 -7.21 17.38
C ALA A 32 -4.26 -8.30 18.45
N GLN A 33 -5.07 -9.32 18.16
CA GLN A 33 -5.24 -10.48 19.03
C GLN A 33 -3.96 -11.31 19.08
N THR A 34 -3.30 -11.52 17.92
CA THR A 34 -2.01 -12.22 17.85
C THR A 34 -1.00 -11.61 18.82
N LEU A 35 -0.83 -10.29 18.76
CA LEU A 35 0.15 -9.60 19.58
C LEU A 35 -0.24 -9.58 21.06
N THR A 36 -1.52 -9.41 21.36
CA THR A 36 -2.03 -9.46 22.74
C THR A 36 -1.77 -10.84 23.37
N ASN A 37 -1.98 -11.93 22.62
CA ASN A 37 -1.71 -13.29 23.10
C ASN A 37 -0.21 -13.52 23.34
N ILE A 38 0.65 -13.04 22.43
CA ILE A 38 2.12 -13.15 22.60
C ILE A 38 2.56 -12.41 23.87
N VAL A 39 2.08 -11.19 24.08
CA VAL A 39 2.47 -10.38 25.23
C VAL A 39 1.90 -10.93 26.53
N PHE A 40 0.66 -11.42 26.52
CA PHE A 40 0.07 -12.11 27.66
C PHE A 40 0.87 -13.36 28.03
N TYR A 41 1.36 -14.11 27.03
CA TYR A 41 2.19 -15.29 27.26
C TYR A 41 3.58 -14.95 27.82
N LEU A 42 4.23 -13.87 27.34
CA LEU A 42 5.58 -13.47 27.79
C LEU A 42 5.57 -12.74 29.14
N PHE A 43 4.61 -11.86 29.37
CA PHE A 43 4.61 -10.88 30.48
C PHE A 43 3.39 -11.00 31.40
N GLY A 44 2.47 -11.94 31.13
CA GLY A 44 1.23 -12.11 31.88
C GLY A 44 0.26 -10.94 31.75
N GLN A 45 -0.68 -10.85 32.69
CA GLN A 45 -1.73 -9.83 32.69
C GLN A 45 -1.21 -8.39 32.67
N LYS A 46 -0.09 -8.13 33.37
CA LYS A 46 0.52 -6.79 33.46
C LYS A 46 1.06 -6.33 32.09
N GLY A 47 1.56 -7.25 31.28
CA GLY A 47 2.05 -6.97 29.93
C GLY A 47 0.95 -6.52 28.98
N SER A 48 -0.24 -7.14 29.04
CA SER A 48 -1.36 -6.77 28.16
C SER A 48 -1.88 -5.35 28.42
N VAL A 49 -1.88 -4.91 29.67
CA VAL A 49 -2.26 -3.52 30.02
C VAL A 49 -1.23 -2.54 29.47
N LEU A 50 0.06 -2.83 29.66
CA LEU A 50 1.15 -2.01 29.12
C LEU A 50 1.10 -1.93 27.59
N LEU A 51 0.82 -3.06 26.92
CA LEU A 51 0.63 -3.11 25.47
C LEU A 51 -0.51 -2.19 25.03
N GLY A 52 -1.64 -2.22 25.72
CA GLY A 52 -2.78 -1.33 25.45
C GLY A 52 -2.38 0.14 25.48
N VAL A 53 -1.66 0.58 26.53
CA VAL A 53 -1.20 1.97 26.66
C VAL A 53 -0.26 2.36 25.51
N ILE A 54 0.71 1.51 25.19
CA ILE A 54 1.68 1.76 24.11
C ILE A 54 0.96 1.84 22.76
N PHE A 55 0.03 0.92 22.49
CA PHE A 55 -0.76 0.93 21.26
C PHE A 55 -1.64 2.17 21.17
N SER A 56 -2.29 2.59 22.25
CA SER A 56 -3.09 3.81 22.28
C SER A 56 -2.23 5.03 21.91
N LEU A 57 -1.03 5.17 22.49
CA LEU A 57 -0.12 6.27 22.19
C LEU A 57 0.39 6.23 20.73
N ALA A 58 0.79 5.06 20.24
CA ALA A 58 1.28 4.88 18.87
C ALA A 58 0.19 5.13 17.81
N CYS A 59 -1.03 4.64 18.05
CA CYS A 59 -2.16 4.86 17.17
C CYS A 59 -2.64 6.31 17.21
N LEU A 60 -2.54 7.01 18.35
CA LEU A 60 -2.90 8.41 18.46
C LEU A 60 -2.02 9.29 17.56
N THR A 61 -0.70 9.14 17.60
CA THR A 61 0.20 9.95 16.76
C THR A 61 0.00 9.66 15.26
N THR A 62 -0.23 8.39 14.90
CA THR A 62 -0.46 7.99 13.50
C THR A 62 -1.77 8.55 12.97
N SER A 63 -2.86 8.45 13.75
CA SER A 63 -4.16 8.99 13.37
C SER A 63 -4.12 10.51 13.23
N VAL A 64 -3.47 11.22 14.16
CA VAL A 64 -3.31 12.68 14.07
C VAL A 64 -2.53 13.07 12.81
N GLY A 65 -1.43 12.36 12.50
CA GLY A 65 -0.64 12.59 11.29
C GLY A 65 -1.47 12.42 10.01
N LEU A 66 -2.20 11.30 9.89
CA LEU A 66 -3.05 11.02 8.73
C LEU A 66 -4.20 12.02 8.58
N LEU A 67 -4.90 12.34 9.67
CA LEU A 67 -6.01 13.31 9.66
C LEU A 67 -5.53 14.69 9.20
N THR A 68 -4.38 15.15 9.69
CA THR A 68 -3.81 16.44 9.28
C THR A 68 -3.38 16.43 7.81
N SER A 69 -2.64 15.41 7.35
CA SER A 69 -2.18 15.34 5.96
C SER A 69 -3.36 15.23 4.97
N CYS A 70 -4.36 14.40 5.27
CA CYS A 70 -5.56 14.27 4.43
C CYS A 70 -6.35 15.58 4.40
N SER A 71 -6.54 16.23 5.54
CA SER A 71 -7.27 17.50 5.60
C SER A 71 -6.54 18.61 4.85
N GLN A 72 -5.20 18.66 4.90
CA GLN A 72 -4.40 19.60 4.11
C GLN A 72 -4.48 19.31 2.61
N TYR A 73 -4.42 18.04 2.22
CA TYR A 73 -4.55 17.63 0.82
C TYR A 73 -5.90 18.04 0.23
N PHE A 74 -7.00 17.73 0.92
CA PHE A 74 -8.35 18.10 0.48
C PHE A 74 -8.59 19.60 0.55
N ALA A 75 -8.06 20.32 1.53
CA ALA A 75 -8.15 21.78 1.58
C ALA A 75 -7.44 22.45 0.40
N LYS A 76 -6.32 21.88 -0.06
CA LYS A 76 -5.62 22.36 -1.27
C LYS A 76 -6.37 22.05 -2.56
N LEU A 77 -7.02 20.88 -2.63
CA LEU A 77 -7.79 20.45 -3.80
C LEU A 77 -9.15 21.15 -3.92
N MET A 78 -9.79 21.44 -2.78
CA MET A 78 -11.10 22.08 -2.68
C MET A 78 -11.01 23.34 -1.80
N PRO A 79 -10.57 24.49 -2.34
CA PRO A 79 -10.39 25.73 -1.57
C PRO A 79 -11.69 26.33 -0.99
N LYS A 80 -12.86 25.76 -1.35
CA LYS A 80 -14.17 26.17 -0.80
C LYS A 80 -14.47 25.55 0.58
N VAL A 81 -13.76 24.50 1.00
CA VAL A 81 -14.04 23.81 2.28
C VAL A 81 -12.93 24.13 3.28
N SER A 82 -13.32 24.62 4.47
CA SER A 82 -12.37 24.94 5.54
C SER A 82 -11.69 23.68 6.08
N TYR A 83 -10.38 23.78 6.35
CA TYR A 83 -9.59 22.73 7.00
C TYR A 83 -10.24 22.19 8.28
N ARG A 84 -10.85 23.08 9.08
CA ARG A 84 -11.53 22.71 10.34
C ARG A 84 -12.75 21.80 10.09
N THR A 85 -13.47 22.01 9.00
CA THR A 85 -14.62 21.19 8.63
C THR A 85 -14.17 19.81 8.16
N LEU A 86 -13.14 19.74 7.32
CA LEU A 86 -12.59 18.47 6.82
C LEU A 86 -12.06 17.58 7.94
N ILE A 87 -11.24 18.13 8.84
CA ILE A 87 -10.67 17.34 9.95
C ILE A 87 -11.75 16.84 10.90
N THR A 88 -12.82 17.61 11.11
CA THR A 88 -13.97 17.20 11.94
C THR A 88 -14.73 16.06 11.27
N ILE A 89 -15.02 16.16 9.97
CA ILE A 89 -15.70 15.09 9.22
C ILE A 89 -14.89 13.80 9.23
N LEU A 90 -13.57 13.86 8.95
CA LEU A 90 -12.71 12.68 8.95
C LEU A 90 -12.58 12.05 10.36
N SER A 91 -12.56 12.86 11.41
CA SER A 91 -12.48 12.35 12.79
C SER A 91 -13.79 11.66 13.19
N VAL A 92 -14.94 12.28 12.87
CA VAL A 92 -16.26 11.70 13.15
C VAL A 92 -16.47 10.41 12.36
N SER A 93 -16.07 10.35 11.08
CA SER A 93 -16.17 9.12 10.29
C SER A 93 -15.30 8.01 10.87
N SER A 94 -14.08 8.32 11.33
CA SER A 94 -13.21 7.38 12.01
C SER A 94 -13.82 6.84 13.32
N MET A 95 -14.52 7.70 14.07
CA MET A 95 -15.27 7.28 15.27
C MET A 95 -16.39 6.29 14.94
N ILE A 96 -17.11 6.51 13.83
CA ILE A 96 -18.14 5.58 13.37
C ILE A 96 -17.52 4.22 13.03
N PHE A 97 -16.41 4.21 12.28
CA PHE A 97 -15.72 2.97 11.92
C PHE A 97 -15.15 2.23 13.14
N ALA A 98 -14.67 2.95 14.15
CA ALA A 98 -14.16 2.34 15.39
C ALA A 98 -15.20 1.44 16.10
N ASN A 99 -16.50 1.69 15.92
CA ASN A 99 -17.57 0.88 16.50
C ASN A 99 -17.88 -0.41 15.72
N VAL A 100 -17.40 -0.56 14.47
CA VAL A 100 -17.72 -1.70 13.58
C VAL A 100 -16.87 -2.95 13.89
N GLY A 101 -15.71 -2.76 14.52
CA GLY A 101 -14.78 -3.84 14.89
C GLY A 101 -13.72 -4.15 13.83
N LEU A 102 -12.51 -4.46 14.29
CA LEU A 102 -11.31 -4.59 13.45
C LEU A 102 -11.45 -5.67 12.37
N THR A 103 -12.00 -6.84 12.68
CA THR A 103 -12.14 -7.95 11.72
C THR A 103 -12.97 -7.56 10.51
N GLN A 104 -14.07 -6.86 10.73
CA GLN A 104 -14.98 -6.48 9.65
C GLN A 104 -14.38 -5.38 8.79
N ILE A 105 -13.69 -4.42 9.42
CA ILE A 105 -12.92 -3.38 8.71
C ILE A 105 -11.86 -4.06 7.83
N LEU A 106 -11.10 -5.00 8.37
CA LEU A 106 -10.05 -5.69 7.62
C LEU A 106 -10.61 -6.50 6.45
N LYS A 107 -11.76 -7.17 6.58
CA LYS A 107 -12.39 -7.90 5.45
C LYS A 107 -12.67 -6.99 4.25
N PHE A 108 -13.06 -5.74 4.48
CA PHE A 108 -13.30 -4.77 3.41
C PHE A 108 -12.01 -4.06 2.96
N SER A 109 -11.14 -3.70 3.92
CA SER A 109 -9.90 -2.99 3.65
C SER A 109 -8.85 -3.85 2.96
N VAL A 110 -8.78 -5.16 3.22
CA VAL A 110 -7.79 -6.04 2.60
C VAL A 110 -7.91 -6.05 1.06
N PRO A 111 -9.09 -6.29 0.45
CA PRO A 111 -9.26 -6.19 -1.00
C PRO A 111 -8.93 -4.81 -1.57
N ALA A 112 -9.35 -3.74 -0.88
CA ALA A 112 -9.04 -2.37 -1.28
C ALA A 112 -7.52 -2.10 -1.24
N LEU A 113 -6.83 -2.58 -0.21
CA LEU A 113 -5.39 -2.43 -0.06
C LEU A 113 -4.63 -3.26 -1.10
N THR A 114 -5.09 -4.47 -1.42
CA THR A 114 -4.49 -5.29 -2.50
C THR A 114 -4.61 -4.63 -3.86
N ALA A 115 -5.65 -3.84 -4.11
CA ALA A 115 -5.78 -3.08 -5.34
C ALA A 115 -4.84 -1.86 -5.37
N ILE A 116 -4.78 -1.10 -4.26
CA ILE A 116 -4.06 0.18 -4.20
C ILE A 116 -2.55 0.00 -4.02
N TYR A 117 -2.12 -1.01 -3.25
CA TYR A 117 -0.73 -1.17 -2.84
C TYR A 117 0.26 -1.35 -4.00
N PRO A 118 0.01 -2.22 -5.00
CA PRO A 118 0.89 -2.34 -6.17
C PRO A 118 1.02 -1.03 -6.95
N MET A 119 -0.09 -0.32 -7.16
CA MET A 119 -0.09 0.96 -7.87
C MET A 119 0.77 2.00 -7.15
N ALA A 120 0.62 2.10 -5.82
CA ALA A 120 1.41 3.01 -5.00
C ALA A 120 2.91 2.66 -5.03
N ILE A 121 3.29 1.38 -4.91
CA ILE A 121 4.70 0.97 -4.98
C ILE A 121 5.30 1.30 -6.34
N VAL A 122 4.61 0.95 -7.43
CA VAL A 122 5.10 1.22 -8.78
C VAL A 122 5.31 2.73 -8.98
N LEU A 123 4.36 3.56 -8.54
CA LEU A 123 4.52 5.02 -8.62
C LEU A 123 5.70 5.52 -7.79
N MET A 124 5.89 5.02 -6.56
CA MET A 124 7.05 5.37 -5.75
C MET A 124 8.36 4.98 -6.43
N VAL A 125 8.45 3.77 -7.00
CA VAL A 125 9.65 3.27 -7.69
C VAL A 125 9.95 4.12 -8.93
N ILE A 126 8.97 4.36 -9.80
CA ILE A 126 9.19 5.16 -11.02
C ILE A 126 9.54 6.60 -10.65
N THR A 127 8.93 7.17 -9.61
CA THR A 127 9.24 8.53 -9.14
C THR A 127 10.69 8.63 -8.65
N LEU A 128 11.20 7.62 -7.95
CA LEU A 128 12.61 7.56 -7.53
C LEU A 128 13.56 7.36 -8.74
N LEU A 129 13.15 6.57 -9.73
CA LEU A 129 13.88 6.34 -10.98
C LEU A 129 13.65 7.44 -12.03
N ASN A 130 12.90 8.50 -11.71
CA ASN A 130 12.54 9.56 -12.66
C ASN A 130 13.78 10.20 -13.31
N ASN A 131 14.88 10.29 -12.55
CA ASN A 131 16.15 10.81 -13.02
C ASN A 131 16.82 9.93 -14.10
N PHE A 132 16.55 8.62 -14.09
CA PHE A 132 17.04 7.66 -15.08
C PHE A 132 16.20 7.66 -16.37
N PHE A 133 14.89 7.95 -16.26
CA PHE A 133 13.93 7.90 -17.38
C PHE A 133 13.71 9.25 -18.08
N LYS A 134 14.43 10.31 -17.70
CA LYS A 134 14.35 11.67 -18.31
C LYS A 134 12.91 12.18 -18.50
N GLY A 135 12.03 11.92 -17.53
CA GLY A 135 10.67 12.47 -17.52
C GLY A 135 9.74 11.95 -18.61
N ASN A 136 9.97 10.75 -19.17
CA ASN A 136 9.09 10.22 -20.22
C ASN A 136 7.75 9.73 -19.64
N SER A 137 6.69 10.54 -19.74
CA SER A 137 5.34 10.26 -19.20
C SER A 137 4.74 8.93 -19.67
N TYR A 138 5.19 8.38 -20.80
CA TYR A 138 4.70 7.09 -21.32
C TYR A 138 5.12 5.89 -20.46
N VAL A 139 6.26 5.95 -19.77
CA VAL A 139 6.71 4.88 -18.85
C VAL A 139 5.78 4.83 -17.63
N TYR A 140 5.40 5.99 -17.10
CA TYR A 140 4.42 6.09 -16.02
C TYR A 140 3.05 5.54 -16.44
N LEU A 141 2.56 5.94 -17.62
CA LEU A 141 1.24 5.55 -18.09
C LEU A 141 1.13 4.04 -18.35
N PHE A 142 2.08 3.46 -19.11
CA PHE A 142 2.04 2.03 -19.43
C PHE A 142 2.23 1.15 -18.20
N THR A 143 3.19 1.47 -17.34
CA THR A 143 3.43 0.67 -16.12
C THR A 143 2.23 0.76 -15.17
N MET A 144 1.61 1.94 -15.04
CA MET A 144 0.41 2.12 -14.22
C MET A 144 -0.79 1.34 -14.77
N ILE A 145 -1.03 1.37 -16.09
CA ILE A 145 -2.15 0.63 -16.72
C ILE A 145 -1.96 -0.89 -16.58
N CYS A 146 -0.76 -1.41 -16.84
CA CYS A 146 -0.47 -2.83 -16.69
C CYS A 146 -0.62 -3.29 -15.23
N THR A 147 -0.13 -2.49 -14.29
CA THR A 147 -0.20 -2.82 -12.85
C THR A 147 -1.63 -2.69 -12.31
N SER A 148 -2.38 -1.65 -12.71
CA SER A 148 -3.75 -1.42 -12.25
C SER A 148 -4.68 -2.53 -12.75
N PHE A 149 -4.54 -2.95 -14.00
CA PHE A 149 -5.34 -4.05 -14.56
C PHE A 149 -5.16 -5.34 -13.75
N VAL A 150 -3.92 -5.69 -13.42
CA VAL A 150 -3.63 -6.91 -12.63
C VAL A 150 -4.08 -6.76 -11.18
N SER A 151 -3.86 -5.60 -10.56
CA SER A 151 -4.25 -5.39 -9.15
C SER A 151 -5.77 -5.40 -8.97
N ILE A 152 -6.52 -4.88 -9.95
CA ILE A 152 -7.99 -4.94 -9.96
C ILE A 152 -8.46 -6.39 -10.16
N LEU A 153 -7.82 -7.15 -11.05
CA LEU A 153 -8.12 -8.57 -11.24
C LEU A 153 -7.84 -9.40 -9.97
N GLU A 154 -6.72 -9.16 -9.28
CA GLU A 154 -6.39 -9.82 -8.00
C GLU A 154 -7.41 -9.45 -6.90
N ALA A 155 -7.79 -8.18 -6.81
CA ALA A 155 -8.81 -7.73 -5.86
C ALA A 155 -10.19 -8.35 -6.16
N LEU A 156 -10.57 -8.48 -7.44
CA LEU A 156 -11.81 -9.18 -7.84
C LEU A 156 -11.77 -10.68 -7.57
N GLY A 157 -10.58 -11.31 -7.68
CA GLY A 157 -10.37 -12.71 -7.32
C GLY A 157 -10.67 -13.00 -5.85
N GLN A 158 -10.40 -12.05 -4.95
CA GLN A 158 -10.75 -12.14 -3.52
C GLN A 158 -12.27 -12.08 -3.28
N PHE A 159 -13.07 -11.56 -4.22
CA PHE A 159 -14.54 -11.53 -4.16
C PHE A 159 -15.20 -12.78 -4.77
N GLY A 160 -14.44 -13.77 -5.25
CA GLY A 160 -14.97 -15.07 -5.68
C GLY A 160 -14.98 -15.34 -7.19
N LEU A 161 -14.50 -14.41 -8.02
CA LEU A 161 -14.30 -14.66 -9.45
C LEU A 161 -12.96 -15.37 -9.67
N LYS A 162 -12.97 -16.71 -9.67
CA LYS A 162 -11.81 -17.55 -10.02
C LYS A 162 -11.47 -17.38 -11.51
N VAL A 163 -10.68 -16.36 -11.83
CA VAL A 163 -10.05 -16.24 -13.15
C VAL A 163 -8.87 -17.23 -13.25
N ASN A 164 -9.14 -18.36 -13.91
CA ASN A 164 -8.22 -19.50 -14.08
C ASN A 164 -6.89 -19.14 -14.79
N ILE A 165 -6.79 -17.95 -15.39
CA ILE A 165 -5.61 -17.42 -16.08
C ILE A 165 -4.49 -17.02 -15.09
N LEU A 166 -4.82 -16.69 -13.83
CA LEU A 166 -3.82 -16.27 -12.82
C LEU A 166 -3.09 -17.43 -12.13
N ASN A 167 -3.61 -18.67 -12.26
CA ASN A 167 -3.06 -19.84 -11.57
C ASN A 167 -1.74 -20.36 -12.18
N ASN A 168 -1.39 -19.88 -13.38
CA ASN A 168 -0.14 -20.23 -14.08
C ASN A 168 1.00 -19.23 -13.84
N LEU A 169 0.79 -18.15 -13.07
CA LEU A 169 1.87 -17.21 -12.77
C LEU A 169 2.72 -17.70 -11.58
N PRO A 170 4.03 -17.91 -11.75
CA PRO A 170 4.91 -18.13 -10.62
C PRO A 170 4.84 -16.88 -9.71
N PHE A 171 4.73 -17.07 -8.38
CA PHE A 171 4.49 -16.05 -7.34
C PHE A 171 3.04 -15.65 -7.02
N TYR A 172 2.03 -16.14 -7.74
CA TYR A 172 0.62 -15.89 -7.38
C TYR A 172 0.27 -16.44 -5.98
N SER A 173 0.80 -17.61 -5.63
CA SER A 173 0.58 -18.26 -4.33
C SER A 173 1.09 -17.46 -3.12
N LYS A 174 1.90 -16.41 -3.32
CA LYS A 174 2.39 -15.53 -2.24
C LYS A 174 1.78 -14.12 -2.28
N GLY A 175 0.75 -13.87 -3.10
CA GLY A 175 0.13 -12.54 -3.24
C GLY A 175 1.00 -11.51 -3.98
N LEU A 176 1.98 -11.97 -4.76
CA LEU A 176 2.94 -11.15 -5.51
C LEU A 176 2.69 -11.22 -7.02
N GLY A 177 1.47 -11.57 -7.45
CA GLY A 177 1.11 -11.76 -8.86
C GLY A 177 1.33 -10.49 -9.72
N TRP A 178 1.22 -9.31 -9.10
CA TRP A 178 1.42 -8.01 -9.74
C TRP A 178 2.88 -7.67 -10.12
N ILE A 179 3.89 -8.33 -9.54
CA ILE A 179 5.31 -7.99 -9.79
C ILE A 179 5.71 -8.29 -11.22
N ILE A 180 5.33 -9.45 -11.76
CA ILE A 180 5.70 -9.87 -13.12
C ILE A 180 5.13 -8.88 -14.16
N PRO A 181 3.83 -8.54 -14.14
CA PRO A 181 3.25 -7.54 -15.03
C PRO A 181 3.83 -6.13 -14.84
N ALA A 182 4.17 -5.73 -13.61
CA ALA A 182 4.80 -4.44 -13.35
C ALA A 182 6.18 -4.35 -14.01
N VAL A 183 6.99 -5.41 -13.92
CA VAL A 183 8.32 -5.48 -14.56
C VAL A 183 8.18 -5.51 -16.08
N VAL A 184 7.27 -6.32 -16.63
CA VAL A 184 7.02 -6.38 -18.08
C VAL A 184 6.51 -5.04 -18.61
N GLY A 185 5.59 -4.38 -17.90
CA GLY A 185 5.07 -3.05 -18.23
C GLY A 185 6.15 -1.97 -18.18
N ALA A 186 7.05 -2.01 -17.20
CA ALA A 186 8.18 -1.09 -17.10
C ALA A 186 9.18 -1.28 -18.27
N ILE A 187 9.49 -2.54 -18.63
CA ILE A 187 10.36 -2.85 -19.77
C ILE A 187 9.70 -2.41 -21.10
N ALA A 188 8.43 -2.73 -21.30
CA ALA A 188 7.69 -2.32 -22.49
C ALA A 188 7.58 -0.78 -22.61
N GLY A 189 7.31 -0.10 -21.49
CA GLY A 189 7.29 1.36 -21.41
C GLY A 189 8.66 1.99 -21.72
N PHE A 190 9.75 1.37 -21.26
CA PHE A 190 11.11 1.82 -21.58
C PHE A 190 11.44 1.63 -23.07
N VAL A 191 11.13 0.47 -23.65
CA VAL A 191 11.36 0.17 -25.08
C VAL A 191 10.55 1.12 -25.97
N TYR A 192 9.27 1.29 -25.69
CA TYR A 192 8.39 2.19 -26.44
C TYR A 192 8.80 3.66 -26.26
N GLY A 193 9.20 4.03 -25.04
CA GLY A 193 9.73 5.35 -24.73
C GLY A 193 11.02 5.68 -25.48
N ASN A 194 11.92 4.71 -25.64
CA ASN A 194 13.18 4.90 -26.38
C ASN A 194 12.97 4.92 -27.91
N LEU A 195 11.98 4.17 -28.41
CA LEU A 195 11.55 4.22 -29.82
C LEU A 195 10.89 5.57 -30.17
N ASN A 196 10.04 6.12 -29.29
CA ASN A 196 9.38 7.40 -29.53
C ASN A 196 10.29 8.61 -29.31
N ASN A 197 11.33 8.50 -28.46
CA ASN A 197 12.34 9.56 -28.29
C ASN A 197 13.22 9.71 -29.57
N LYS A 198 13.35 8.68 -30.41
CA LYS A 198 13.88 8.82 -31.78
C LYS A 198 12.93 9.58 -32.71
N GLY A 199 11.62 9.45 -32.54
CA GLY A 199 10.60 10.16 -33.31
C GLY A 199 10.53 11.66 -33.02
N VAL A 200 10.72 12.06 -31.76
CA VAL A 200 10.73 13.49 -31.37
C VAL A 200 12.01 14.18 -31.84
N LYS A 201 13.20 13.54 -31.72
CA LYS A 201 14.44 14.11 -32.26
C LYS A 201 14.40 14.33 -33.78
N LYS A 202 13.75 13.44 -34.54
CA LYS A 202 13.64 13.57 -36.01
C LYS A 202 12.73 14.74 -36.43
N LYS A 203 11.70 15.07 -35.64
CA LYS A 203 10.76 16.16 -35.94
C LYS A 203 11.34 17.57 -35.75
N TYR A 204 12.39 17.72 -34.93
CA TYR A 204 13.10 18.99 -34.77
C TYR A 204 14.23 19.21 -35.77
N MET A 205 14.86 18.15 -36.31
CA MET A 205 15.88 18.29 -37.36
C MET A 205 15.28 18.50 -38.76
N LEU A 206 14.09 17.97 -39.04
CA LEU A 206 13.40 18.15 -40.34
C LEU A 206 12.61 19.47 -40.47
N LYS A 207 12.68 20.36 -39.46
CA LYS A 207 12.05 21.68 -39.49
C LYS A 207 13.08 22.82 -39.51
N SER A 208 14.37 22.47 -39.60
CA SER A 208 15.50 23.39 -39.72
C SER A 208 16.22 23.28 -41.07
N GLU A 209 15.62 22.58 -42.04
CA GLU A 209 16.02 22.56 -43.45
C GLU A 209 14.91 23.19 -44.31
#